data_AF-X1BA74-F1
#
_entry.id   AF-X1BA74-F1
#
_cell.length_a   1.000
_cell.length_b   1.000
_cell.length_c   1.000
_cell.angle_alpha   90.00
_cell.angle_beta   90.00
_cell.angle_gamma   90.00
#
_symmetry.space_group_name_H-M   'P 1'
#
loop_
_entity.id
_entity.type
_entity.pdbx_description
1 polymer ?
#
loop_
_entity_poly.entity_id
_entity_poly.type
_entity_poly.pdbx_seq_one_letter_code
_entity_poly.pdbx_strand_id
1 'polypeptide(L)' 'MKGVVKRIMYDRNYGFVNVEGEEKEVFFHRSGVKEDFNDLKEGDEVEFDVEETDRGSQAANLVKV' A
#
# COMPACT_ATOMS: atom_id res chain seq x y z
N MET A 1 -6.80 -3.44 7.44
CA MET A 1 -7.57 -2.41 6.69
C MET A 1 -7.64 -2.83 5.23
N LYS A 2 -8.70 -2.45 4.51
CA LYS A 2 -8.88 -2.77 3.09
C LYS A 2 -8.75 -1.53 2.23
N GLY A 3 -8.34 -1.72 0.99
CA GLY A 3 -8.21 -0.62 0.04
C GLY A 3 -7.85 -1.09 -1.36
N VAL A 4 -7.63 -0.10 -2.23
CA VAL A 4 -7.26 -0.32 -3.63
C VAL A 4 -5.96 0.40 -3.93
N VAL A 5 -5.01 -0.31 -4.54
CA VAL A 5 -3.75 0.29 -4.98
C VAL A 5 -4.04 1.37 -6.00
N LYS A 6 -3.69 2.61 -5.66
CA LYS A 6 -3.94 3.77 -6.53
C LYS A 6 -2.85 3.94 -7.58
N ARG A 7 -1.60 3.82 -7.16
CA ARG A 7 -0.42 4.02 -8.02
C ARG A 7 0.82 3.36 -7.47
N ILE A 8 1.72 2.95 -8.36
CA ILE A 8 3.01 2.35 -8.01
C ILE A 8 4.14 3.03 -8.78
N MET A 9 5.19 3.43 -8.07
CA MET A 9 6.45 3.91 -8.63
C MET A 9 7.48 2.77 -8.53
N TYR A 10 7.48 1.85 -9.51
CA TYR A 10 8.33 0.65 -9.46
C TYR A 10 9.83 0.99 -9.39
N ASP A 11 10.25 2.03 -10.10
CA ASP A 11 11.63 2.56 -10.09
C ASP A 11 12.07 3.05 -8.70
N ARG A 12 11.12 3.47 -7.87
CA ARG A 12 11.36 4.02 -6.53
C ARG A 12 10.89 3.11 -5.40
N ASN A 13 10.38 1.92 -5.71
CA ASN A 13 9.95 0.90 -4.75
C ASN A 13 8.89 1.37 -3.74
N TYR A 14 7.93 2.20 -4.15
CA TYR A 14 6.82 2.63 -3.31
C TYR A 14 5.51 2.81 -4.10
N GLY A 15 4.40 2.93 -3.39
CA GLY A 15 3.10 3.24 -3.95
C GLY A 15 2.15 3.88 -2.94
N PHE A 16 0.88 4.01 -3.34
CA PHE A 16 -0.19 4.51 -2.50
C PHE A 16 -1.43 3.64 -2.62
N VAL A 17 -2.15 3.46 -1.50
CA VAL A 17 -3.43 2.75 -1.42
C VAL A 17 -4.52 3.75 -1.03
N ASN A 18 -5.64 3.74 -1.72
CA ASN A 18 -6.87 4.38 -1.24
C ASN A 18 -7.50 3.47 -0.20
N VAL A 19 -7.72 3.99 1.01
CA VAL A 19 -8.38 3.23 2.08
C VAL A 19 -9.88 3.17 1.80
N GLU A 20 -10.49 2.00 1.92
CA GLU A 20 -11.92 1.84 1.70
C GLU A 20 -12.71 2.67 2.72
N GLY A 21 -13.63 3.51 2.24
CA GLY A 21 -14.48 4.36 3.09
C GLY A 21 -13.80 5.64 3.60
N GLU A 22 -12.56 5.93 3.22
CA GLU A 22 -11.88 7.18 3.55
C GLU A 22 -11.42 7.94 2.28
N GLU A 23 -11.35 9.27 2.37
CA GLU A 23 -10.78 10.10 1.29
C GLU A 23 -9.24 10.13 1.31
N LYS A 24 -8.62 9.47 2.31
CA LYS A 24 -7.18 9.48 2.52
C LYS A 24 -6.47 8.38 1.73
N GLU A 25 -5.29 8.72 1.23
CA GLU A 25 -4.31 7.78 0.70
C GLU A 25 -3.29 7.42 1.77
N VAL A 26 -2.90 6.16 1.80
CA VAL A 26 -1.82 5.66 2.66
C VAL A 26 -0.63 5.28 1.79
N PHE A 27 0.56 5.74 2.17
CA PHE A 27 1.82 5.40 1.54
C PHE A 27 2.24 3.96 1.86
N PHE A 28 2.84 3.23 0.92
CA PHE A 28 3.52 1.97 1.22
C PHE A 28 4.87 1.88 0.51
N HIS A 29 5.86 1.29 1.17
CA HIS A 29 7.15 0.94 0.58
C HIS A 29 7.18 -0.55 0.24
N ARG A 30 8.06 -0.99 -0.68
CA ARG A 30 8.19 -2.41 -1.04
C ARG A 30 8.38 -3.35 0.16
N SER A 31 9.00 -2.86 1.24
CA SER A 31 9.24 -3.66 2.46
C SER A 31 7.97 -3.95 3.25
N GLY A 32 6.90 -3.18 3.03
CA GLY A 32 5.60 -3.39 3.64
C GLY A 32 4.76 -4.42 2.89
N VAL A 33 5.14 -4.82 1.68
CA VAL A 33 4.44 -5.83 0.87
C VAL A 33 4.96 -7.22 1.24
N LYS A 34 4.04 -8.14 1.56
CA LYS A 34 4.38 -9.52 1.94
C LYS A 34 4.63 -10.42 0.73
N GLU A 35 4.03 -10.08 -0.39
CA GLU A 35 4.16 -10.76 -1.67
C GLU A 35 5.25 -10.12 -2.53
N ASP A 36 5.42 -10.57 -3.78
CA ASP A 36 6.33 -9.89 -4.71
C ASP A 36 5.76 -8.51 -5.06
N PHE A 37 6.51 -7.46 -4.70
CA PHE A 37 6.15 -6.07 -5.01
C PHE A 37 5.93 -5.84 -6.51
N ASN A 38 6.61 -6.58 -7.38
CA ASN A 38 6.47 -6.44 -8.83
C ASN A 38 5.17 -7.05 -9.39
N ASP A 39 4.51 -7.90 -8.62
CA ASP A 39 3.22 -8.51 -9.02
C ASP A 39 2.02 -7.62 -8.67
N LEU A 40 2.21 -6.66 -7.76
CA LEU A 40 1.21 -5.69 -7.38
C LEU A 40 0.96 -4.69 -8.50
N LYS A 41 -0.31 -4.36 -8.77
CA LYS A 41 -0.72 -3.45 -9.86
C LYS A 41 -1.69 -2.38 -9.36
N GLU A 42 -1.77 -1.29 -10.11
CA GLU A 42 -2.83 -0.29 -9.91
C GLU A 42 -4.20 -0.93 -10.12
N GLY A 43 -5.13 -0.66 -9.20
CA GLY A 43 -6.45 -1.27 -9.18
C GLY A 43 -6.56 -2.57 -8.39
N ASP A 44 -5.45 -3.14 -7.90
CA ASP A 44 -5.50 -4.33 -7.06
C ASP A 44 -6.15 -4.02 -5.71
N GLU A 45 -7.06 -4.90 -5.28
CA GLU A 45 -7.61 -4.91 -3.93
C GLU A 45 -6.58 -5.50 -2.97
N VAL A 46 -6.41 -4.84 -1.82
CA VAL A 46 -5.39 -5.19 -0.84
C VAL A 46 -5.91 -5.11 0.58
N GLU A 47 -5.34 -5.93 1.44
CA GLU A 47 -5.47 -5.84 2.89
C GLU A 47 -4.11 -5.50 3.51
N PHE A 48 -4.09 -4.58 4.47
CA PHE A 48 -2.87 -4.04 5.08
C PHE A 48 -3.14 -3.45 6.48
N ASP A 49 -2.09 -3.32 7.27
CA ASP A 49 -2.11 -2.58 8.53
C ASP A 49 -1.62 -1.15 8.31
N VAL A 50 -2.03 -0.19 9.14
CA VAL A 50 -1.39 1.13 9.17
C VAL A 50 -0.53 1.28 10.41
N GLU A 51 0.72 1.63 10.18
CA GLU A 51 1.72 1.88 11.21
C GLU A 51 2.15 3.35 11.18
N GLU A 52 2.24 3.97 12.36
CA GLU A 52 2.80 5.30 12.53
C GLU A 52 4.33 5.23 12.63
N THR A 53 5.02 6.04 11.85
CA THR A 53 6.49 6.12 11.85
C THR A 53 6.96 7.56 11.90
N ASP A 54 8.27 7.77 12.06
CA ASP A 54 8.88 9.10 12.01
C ASP A 54 8.64 9.85 10.68
N ARG A 55 8.16 9.14 9.65
CA ARG A 55 7.84 9.69 8.32
C ARG A 55 6.32 9.79 8.06
N GLY A 56 5.51 9.57 9.08
CA GLY A 56 4.04 9.53 9.01
C GLY A 56 3.48 8.11 8.87
N SER A 57 2.16 8.04 8.69
CA SER A 57 1.40 6.80 8.54
C SER A 57 1.78 6.05 7.25
N GLN A 58 2.07 4.76 7.36
CA GLN A 58 2.36 3.90 6.21
C GLN A 58 1.63 2.56 6.30
N ALA A 59 1.36 1.95 5.14
CA ALA A 59 0.80 0.62 5.05
C ALA A 59 1.90 -0.43 5.25
N ALA A 60 1.63 -1.39 6.13
CA ALA A 60 2.48 -2.54 6.42
C ALA A 60 1.68 -3.84 6.25
N ASN A 61 2.40 -4.96 6.16
CA ASN A 61 1.82 -6.29 5.97
C ASN A 61 0.83 -6.39 4.79
N LEU A 62 1.08 -5.62 3.73
CA LEU A 62 0.20 -5.54 2.56
C LEU A 62 0.19 -6.88 1.82
N VAL A 63 -1.02 -7.39 1.59
CA VAL A 63 -1.32 -8.59 0.82
C VAL A 63 -2.42 -8.28 -0.19
N LYS A 64 -2.33 -8.87 -1.37
CA LYS A 64 -3.40 -8.83 -2.38
C LYS A 64 -4.56 -9.71 -1.93
N VAL A 65 -5.78 -9.27 -2.22
CA VAL A 65 -7.03 -10.01 -1.97
C VAL A 65 -7.44 -10.81 -3.21
#